data_AF-A0A918BIK4-F1
#
_entry.id   AF-A0A918BIK4-F1
#
_cell.length_a   1.000
_cell.length_b   1.000
_cell.length_c   1.000
_cell.angle_alpha   90.00
_cell.angle_beta   90.00
_cell.angle_gamma   90.00
#
_symmetry.space_group_name_H-M   'P 1'
#
loop_
_entity.id
_entity.type
_entity.pdbx_description
1 polymer ?
#
loop_
_entity_poly.entity_id
_entity_poly.type
_entity_poly.pdbx_seq_one_letter_code
_entity_poly.pdbx_strand_id
1 'polypeptide(L)' 'MPREAAERAKVQTAAENPVLRLDTSAEVARAVAFLAFEATFTTGAELAVDGGGSML' A
#
# COMPACT_ATOMS: atom_id res chain seq x y z
N MET A 1 -16.61 13.80 4.48
CA MET A 1 -16.30 12.95 5.64
C MET A 1 -15.99 13.84 6.84
N PRO A 2 -16.56 13.59 8.02
CA PRO A 2 -16.14 14.26 9.26
C PRO A 2 -14.67 13.90 9.57
N ARG A 3 -13.85 14.86 9.99
CA ARG A 3 -12.40 14.66 10.28
C ARG A 3 -12.16 13.51 11.25
N GLU A 4 -12.97 13.41 12.30
CA GLU A 4 -12.86 12.32 13.27
C GLU A 4 -13.09 10.94 12.66
N ALA A 5 -14.02 10.82 11.70
CA ALA A 5 -14.28 9.55 11.03
C ALA A 5 -13.06 9.13 10.19
N ALA A 6 -12.39 10.08 9.55
CA ALA A 6 -11.15 9.81 8.80
C ALA A 6 -10.00 9.36 9.71
N GLU A 7 -9.83 9.99 10.88
CA GLU A 7 -8.80 9.58 11.83
C GLU A 7 -9.08 8.20 12.44
N ARG A 8 -10.35 7.89 12.76
CA ARG A 8 -10.74 6.54 13.20
C ARG A 8 -10.45 5.49 12.14
N ALA A 9 -10.78 5.78 10.87
CA ALA A 9 -10.50 4.88 9.76
C ALA A 9 -8.99 4.60 9.61
N LYS A 10 -8.16 5.65 9.69
CA LYS A 10 -6.69 5.52 9.64
C LYS A 10 -6.12 4.62 10.74
N VAL A 11 -6.60 4.79 11.98
CA VAL A 11 -6.15 3.98 13.12
C VAL A 11 -6.57 2.52 12.93
N GLN A 12 -7.81 2.28 12.49
CA GLN A 12 -8.29 0.92 12.21
C GLN A 12 -7.48 0.26 11.10
N THR A 13 -7.30 0.94 9.96
CA THR A 13 -6.48 0.43 8.85
C THR A 13 -5.05 0.11 9.30
N ALA A 14 -4.43 0.97 10.11
CA ALA A 14 -3.09 0.70 10.64
C ALA A 14 -3.03 -0.55 11.52
N ALA A 15 -4.08 -0.84 12.30
CA ALA A 15 -4.13 -2.00 13.19
C ALA A 15 -4.40 -3.31 12.42
N GLU A 16 -5.15 -3.25 11.33
CA GLU A 16 -5.50 -4.41 10.48
C GLU A 16 -4.45 -4.71 9.40
N ASN A 17 -3.67 -3.71 8.98
CA ASN A 17 -2.60 -3.90 8.00
C ASN A 17 -1.47 -4.78 8.57
N PRO A 18 -1.02 -5.85 7.88
CA PRO A 18 0.05 -6.72 8.38
C PRO A 18 1.36 -6.01 8.76
N VAL A 19 1.71 -4.89 8.13
CA VAL A 19 2.88 -4.07 8.52
C VAL A 19 2.61 -3.16 9.74
N LEU A 20 1.41 -3.20 10.32
CA LEU A 20 0.96 -2.52 11.54
C LEU A 20 1.11 -0.99 11.50
N ARG A 21 0.99 -0.40 10.31
CA ARG A 21 0.99 1.06 10.09
C ARG A 21 0.26 1.41 8.80
N LEU A 22 0.03 2.70 8.59
CA LEU A 22 -0.36 3.20 7.27
C LEU A 22 0.83 3.21 6.32
N ASP A 23 0.57 2.83 5.07
CA ASP A 23 1.54 2.95 3.99
C ASP A 23 1.73 4.39 3.55
N THR A 24 2.92 4.62 3.00
CA THR A 24 3.33 5.92 2.50
C THR A 24 3.28 5.93 0.98
N SER A 25 2.95 7.07 0.38
CA SER A 25 2.98 7.22 -1.09
C SER A 25 4.37 6.93 -1.68
N ALA A 26 5.44 7.12 -0.90
CA ALA A 26 6.81 6.82 -1.30
C ALA A 26 7.04 5.31 -1.53
N GLU A 27 6.32 4.43 -0.84
CA GLU A 27 6.42 2.98 -1.05
C GLU A 27 5.85 2.57 -2.41
N VAL A 28 4.67 3.12 -2.76
CA VAL A 28 4.08 2.95 -4.09
C VAL A 28 5.01 3.51 -5.17
N ALA A 29 5.56 4.71 -4.96
CA ALA A 29 6.49 5.32 -5.92
C ALA A 29 7.74 4.46 -6.17
N ARG A 30 8.31 3.84 -5.13
CA ARG A 30 9.44 2.92 -5.28
C ARG A 30 9.05 1.65 -6.04
N ALA A 31 7.89 1.07 -5.77
CA ALA A 31 7.40 -0.08 -6.52
C ALA A 31 7.20 0.26 -8.01
N VAL A 32 6.62 1.43 -8.30
CA VAL A 32 6.46 1.92 -9.69
C VAL A 32 7.82 2.12 -10.36
N ALA A 33 8.80 2.72 -9.67
CA ALA A 33 10.15 2.88 -10.21
C ALA A 33 10.81 1.54 -10.54
N PHE A 34 10.70 0.55 -9.64
CA PHE A 34 11.18 -0.81 -9.89
C PHE A 34 10.50 -1.44 -11.11
N LEU A 35 9.17 -1.37 -11.21
CA LEU A 35 8.43 -1.91 -12.34
C LEU A 35 8.79 -1.22 -13.66
N ALA A 36 9.05 0.08 -13.65
CA ALA A 36 9.37 0.85 -14.83
C ALA A 36 10.78 0.58 -15.38
N PHE A 37 11.75 0.28 -14.51
CA PHE A 37 13.17 0.28 -14.90
C PHE A 37 13.91 -1.04 -14.65
N GLU A 38 13.49 -1.84 -13.67
CA GLU A 38 14.23 -3.02 -13.22
C GLU A 38 13.50 -4.34 -13.46
N ALA A 39 12.16 -4.33 -13.51
CA ALA A 39 11.34 -5.53 -13.67
C ALA A 39 11.28 -6.06 -15.12
N THR A 40 12.44 -6.35 -15.71
CA THR A 40 12.61 -6.69 -17.14
C THR A 40 11.92 -7.98 -17.60
N PHE A 41 11.51 -8.84 -16.67
CA PHE A 41 10.79 -10.09 -16.94
C PHE A 41 9.32 -10.06 -16.49
N THR A 42 8.79 -8.89 -16.11
CA THR A 42 7.43 -8.74 -15.58
C THR A 42 6.57 -7.91 -16.52
N THR A 43 5.43 -8.46 -16.94
CA THR A 43 4.40 -7.74 -17.70
C THR A 43 3.03 -8.38 -17.46
N GLY A 44 1.96 -7.60 -17.59
CA GLY A 44 0.58 -8.07 -17.43
C GLY A 44 0.21 -8.55 -16.02
N ALA A 45 1.04 -8.25 -15.02
CA ALA A 45 0.81 -8.65 -13.63
C ALA A 45 0.23 -7.51 -12.80
N GLU A 46 -0.64 -7.85 -11.85
CA GLU A 46 -1.08 -6.95 -10.79
C GLU A 46 -0.22 -7.17 -9.56
N LEU A 47 0.40 -6.09 -9.06
CA LEU A 47 1.23 -6.11 -7.87
C LEU A 47 0.58 -5.26 -6.77
N ALA A 48 0.10 -5.92 -5.71
CA ALA A 48 -0.40 -5.23 -4.52
C ALA A 48 0.75 -4.55 -3.77
N VAL A 49 0.58 -3.27 -3.42
CA VAL A 49 1.54 -2.46 -2.66
C VAL A 49 0.79 -1.76 -1.52
N ASP A 50 0.31 -2.56 -0.58
CA ASP A 50 -0.67 -2.16 0.46
C ASP A 50 -0.34 -2.72 1.85
N GLY A 51 0.95 -3.02 2.09
CA GLY A 51 1.41 -3.60 3.35
C GLY A 51 0.89 -5.02 3.62
N GLY A 52 0.23 -5.66 2.64
CA GLY A 52 -0.40 -6.96 2.79
C GLY A 52 -1.89 -6.91 3.16
N GLY A 53 -2.51 -5.73 3.14
CA GLY A 53 -3.93 -5.56 3.47
C GLY A 53 -4.88 -6.41 2.60
N SER A 54 -4.54 -6.61 1.32
CA SER A 54 -5.34 -7.43 0.38
C SER A 54 -5.14 -8.95 0.54
N MET A 55 -4.22 -9.40 1.41
CA MET A 55 -3.92 -10.84 1.62
C MET A 55 -4.59 -11.44 2.88
N LEU A 56 -5.47 -10.69 3.54
CA LEU A 56 -6.31 -11.15 4.65
C LEU A 56 -7.74 -11.47 4.18
#